data_AF-A0A6A5BSW6-F1
#
_entry.id   AF-A0A6A5BSW6-F1
#
_cell.length_a   1.000
_cell.length_b   1.000
_cell.length_c   1.000
_cell.angle_alpha   90.00
_cell.angle_beta   90.00
_cell.angle_gamma   90.00
#
_symmetry.space_group_name_H-M   'P 1'
#
loop_
_entity.id
_entity.type
_entity.pdbx_description
1 polymer ?
#
loop_
_entity_poly.entity_id
_entity_poly.type
_entity_poly.pdbx_seq_one_letter_code
_entity_poly.pdbx_strand_id
1 'polypeptide(L)'
;MSTAQHLPHDILFHIFTNYSTPDQYMNALMLVCKHWNELTHYEMFWVATLKQSLRSQIQYSSNVEIHEMENLWNDTSSTSPGMITMKDIQKERERFIKSMETRENILIINLLPFTKRKETNDDIFGNVYKQRTVQFLQERSKRRVALELLKMIISVQKLSPFINPEEIFDAHFEKVWEKDVIQFIENHPIYDRDQICSISILNPSETVCHLFVKSCRLYLRSWNFLEKRVKFVGKMLEYLFVKGVNSLVSPLMDALFALGHPEIFIEKEDEFSENGELCYCPGLFKKFESEFKSSSKGGVSKIMFRSLVQNTNFSRAASGHVVSKFVRLILSKKLTKFKESMVEPYLQDAHFVSCLAKPNFELLQTLYLDIGIHQLKNFNESEFVGSLLQNAIRDYPYAELPSFLRKCKEQLGMNFSHPNALYAAVSRSYDSLDVLKFLVEECHVDVNADLSPHAGALPLVIFNSISGTKVDTILYLVEKGATVSENNMGTYEGLSTDQLLSNFISNMEYFISTCKLLIEKFNLKPDVFAFLYNLGYSDTVTGYTVDSIFEILDFCAQHGSLLTTNMEDATNALQYVFNHWSDASFVAQDQKLLKHEFAARILEKYDITLEEATNENEFI
;
A
#
# COMPACT_ATOMS: atom_id res chain seq x y z
N MET A 1 32.83 -29.13 48.47
CA MET A 1 32.51 -28.18 47.39
C MET A 1 32.24 -28.84 46.03
N SER A 2 32.61 -30.10 45.76
CA SER A 2 32.45 -30.74 44.43
C SER A 2 31.21 -31.64 44.24
N THR A 3 30.36 -31.85 45.26
CA THR A 3 29.33 -32.90 45.19
C THR A 3 27.88 -32.39 45.05
N ALA A 4 27.62 -31.09 45.22
CA ALA A 4 26.26 -30.53 45.14
C ALA A 4 25.84 -30.06 43.73
N GLN A 5 26.79 -29.92 42.80
CA GLN A 5 26.54 -29.29 41.49
C GLN A 5 26.13 -30.27 40.37
N HIS A 6 25.90 -31.54 40.71
CA HIS A 6 25.70 -32.61 39.71
C HIS A 6 24.47 -33.50 39.94
N LEU A 7 23.49 -33.09 40.77
CA LEU A 7 22.33 -33.95 41.05
C LEU A 7 21.18 -33.77 40.03
N PRO A 8 20.72 -34.85 39.37
CA PRO A 8 19.48 -34.87 38.57
C PRO A 8 18.22 -34.65 39.42
N HIS A 9 17.12 -34.17 38.81
CA HIS A 9 15.85 -33.86 39.51
C HIS A 9 15.26 -35.05 40.30
N ASP A 10 15.59 -36.27 39.90
CA ASP A 10 15.06 -37.53 40.46
C ASP A 10 15.78 -37.90 41.77
N ILE A 11 17.01 -37.39 41.98
CA ILE A 11 17.75 -37.55 43.24
C ILE A 11 17.23 -36.58 44.30
N LEU A 12 16.75 -35.40 43.91
CA LEU A 12 15.99 -34.55 44.82
C LEU A 12 14.74 -35.32 45.29
N PHE A 13 13.96 -35.90 44.39
CA PHE A 13 12.78 -36.70 44.74
C PHE A 13 13.06 -37.80 45.78
N HIS A 14 14.21 -38.49 45.71
CA HIS A 14 14.62 -39.52 46.68
C HIS A 14 15.10 -38.97 48.04
N ILE A 15 15.70 -37.78 48.09
CA ILE A 15 16.04 -37.11 49.36
C ILE A 15 14.76 -36.78 50.15
N PHE A 16 13.65 -36.48 49.44
CA PHE A 16 12.37 -36.09 50.03
C PHE A 16 11.40 -37.27 50.31
N THR A 17 11.78 -38.55 50.13
CA THR A 17 10.79 -39.67 50.15
C THR A 17 11.03 -40.92 51.02
N ASN A 18 12.13 -41.13 51.79
CA ASN A 18 12.28 -42.06 52.97
C ASN A 18 13.76 -42.50 53.11
N TYR A 19 14.44 -42.63 54.25
CA TYR A 19 14.09 -43.06 55.61
C TYR A 19 14.84 -42.20 56.65
N SER A 20 14.13 -41.36 57.40
CA SER A 20 14.64 -40.68 58.59
C SER A 20 13.46 -40.27 59.45
N THR A 21 13.61 -40.24 60.77
CA THR A 21 12.57 -39.69 61.65
C THR A 21 12.28 -38.22 61.26
N PRO A 22 11.05 -37.71 61.43
CA PRO A 22 10.67 -36.36 61.00
C PRO A 22 11.60 -35.26 61.51
N ASP A 23 12.13 -35.41 62.73
CA ASP A 23 13.06 -34.46 63.34
C ASP A 23 14.47 -34.49 62.71
N GLN A 24 14.95 -35.67 62.31
CA GLN A 24 16.21 -35.81 61.58
C GLN A 24 16.09 -35.32 60.14
N TYR A 25 14.93 -35.53 59.53
CA TYR A 25 14.61 -35.02 58.21
C TYR A 25 14.53 -33.49 58.19
N MET A 26 13.81 -32.89 59.13
CA MET A 26 13.73 -31.43 59.28
C MET A 26 15.08 -30.82 59.65
N ASN A 27 15.88 -31.47 60.51
CA ASN A 27 17.23 -31.00 60.81
C ASN A 27 18.20 -31.15 59.63
N ALA A 28 18.12 -32.23 58.85
CA ALA A 28 18.91 -32.40 57.64
C ALA A 28 18.51 -31.38 56.57
N LEU A 29 17.20 -31.13 56.39
CA LEU A 29 16.70 -30.04 55.54
C LEU A 29 17.17 -28.69 56.03
N MET A 30 17.12 -28.41 57.34
CA MET A 30 17.60 -27.16 57.93
C MET A 30 19.11 -27.00 57.80
N LEU A 31 19.91 -28.06 57.95
CA LEU A 31 21.37 -28.06 57.78
C LEU A 31 21.77 -27.94 56.31
N VAL A 32 21.08 -28.64 55.41
CA VAL A 32 21.24 -28.48 53.96
C VAL A 32 20.86 -27.07 53.56
N CYS A 33 19.74 -26.53 54.06
CA CYS A 33 19.31 -25.16 53.82
C CYS A 33 20.27 -24.13 54.44
N LYS A 34 20.86 -24.41 55.61
CA LYS A 34 21.85 -23.53 56.27
C LYS A 34 23.17 -23.51 55.50
N HIS A 35 23.73 -24.68 55.18
CA HIS A 35 24.95 -24.77 54.38
C HIS A 35 24.74 -24.28 52.94
N TRP A 36 23.55 -24.47 52.37
CA TRP A 36 23.19 -23.87 51.07
C TRP A 36 23.07 -22.36 51.16
N ASN A 37 22.43 -21.85 52.21
CA ASN A 37 22.37 -20.41 52.46
C ASN A 37 23.79 -19.85 52.56
N GLU A 38 24.67 -20.45 53.36
CA GLU A 38 26.09 -20.09 53.45
C GLU A 38 26.79 -20.17 52.08
N LEU A 39 26.57 -21.24 51.30
CA LEU A 39 27.10 -21.40 49.93
C LEU A 39 26.66 -20.27 48.97
N THR A 40 25.43 -19.78 49.08
CA THR A 40 24.93 -18.67 48.26
C THR A 40 25.57 -17.31 48.62
N HIS A 41 26.34 -17.22 49.70
CA HIS A 41 27.12 -16.02 50.03
C HIS A 41 28.50 -16.01 49.34
N TYR A 42 28.95 -17.13 48.77
CA TYR A 42 30.21 -17.20 48.04
C TYR A 42 30.04 -16.79 46.58
N GLU A 43 30.82 -15.80 46.10
CA GLU A 43 30.82 -15.38 44.69
C GLU A 43 31.18 -16.54 43.75
N MET A 44 32.12 -17.40 44.16
CA MET A 44 32.56 -18.56 43.36
C MET A 44 31.45 -19.56 43.05
N PHE A 45 30.46 -19.70 43.94
CA PHE A 45 29.27 -20.49 43.68
C PHE A 45 28.51 -19.90 42.49
N TRP A 46 28.22 -18.59 42.53
CA TRP A 46 27.50 -17.89 41.46
C TRP A 46 28.27 -17.81 40.15
N VAL A 47 29.61 -17.72 40.18
CA VAL A 47 30.44 -17.83 38.97
C VAL A 47 30.24 -19.19 38.29
N ALA A 48 30.29 -20.28 39.06
CA ALA A 48 30.10 -21.63 38.53
C ALA A 48 28.68 -21.81 37.98
N THR A 49 27.67 -21.35 38.71
CA THR A 49 26.26 -21.39 38.28
C THR A 49 26.04 -20.58 36.99
N LEU A 50 26.58 -19.36 36.91
CA LEU A 50 26.48 -18.53 35.71
C LEU A 50 27.15 -19.20 34.51
N LYS A 51 28.36 -19.74 34.70
CA LYS A 51 29.10 -20.46 33.65
C LYS A 51 28.31 -21.64 33.11
N GLN A 52 27.80 -22.50 34.00
CA GLN A 52 26.99 -23.66 33.60
C GLN A 52 25.71 -23.23 32.87
N SER A 53 25.05 -22.18 33.37
CA SER A 53 23.80 -21.67 32.79
C SER A 53 24.01 -21.03 31.42
N LEU A 54 25.10 -20.28 31.22
CA LEU A 54 25.49 -19.71 29.92
C LEU A 54 25.80 -20.83 28.92
N ARG A 55 26.67 -21.77 29.28
CA ARG A 55 27.08 -22.86 28.37
C ARG A 55 25.92 -23.75 27.96
N SER A 56 25.08 -24.14 28.91
CA SER A 56 23.88 -24.95 28.60
C SER A 56 22.92 -24.20 27.69
N GLN A 57 22.74 -22.89 27.89
CA GLN A 57 21.89 -22.09 27.02
C GLN A 57 22.50 -21.91 25.62
N ILE A 58 23.82 -21.68 25.51
CA ILE A 58 24.52 -21.61 24.22
C ILE A 58 24.34 -22.92 23.47
N GLN A 59 24.61 -24.07 24.11
CA GLN A 59 24.46 -25.38 23.49
C GLN A 59 23.03 -25.66 23.02
N TYR A 60 22.03 -25.35 23.86
CA TYR A 60 20.61 -25.51 23.49
C TYR A 60 20.25 -24.64 22.29
N SER A 61 20.62 -23.36 22.34
CA SER A 61 20.31 -22.41 21.26
C SER A 61 21.02 -22.82 19.98
N SER A 62 22.26 -23.33 20.04
CA SER A 62 23.02 -23.76 18.88
C SER A 62 22.46 -24.99 18.18
N ASN A 63 21.90 -25.95 18.90
CA ASN A 63 21.59 -27.27 18.33
C ASN A 63 20.11 -27.63 18.34
N VAL A 64 19.39 -27.36 19.43
CA VAL A 64 18.03 -27.87 19.63
C VAL A 64 16.99 -26.84 19.18
N GLU A 65 17.19 -25.57 19.58
CA GLU A 65 16.23 -24.49 19.33
C GLU A 65 16.02 -24.24 17.83
N ILE A 66 17.05 -24.41 17.00
CA ILE A 66 16.94 -24.19 15.56
C ILE A 66 16.00 -25.21 14.91
N HIS A 67 16.09 -26.49 15.28
CA HIS A 67 15.24 -27.53 14.73
C HIS A 67 13.79 -27.38 15.20
N GLU A 68 13.58 -26.96 16.46
CA GLU A 68 12.23 -26.64 16.95
C GLU A 68 11.58 -25.52 16.11
N MET A 69 12.34 -24.48 15.75
CA MET A 69 11.84 -23.36 14.95
C MET A 69 11.74 -23.67 13.45
N GLU A 70 12.64 -24.49 12.90
CA GLU A 70 12.60 -24.94 11.49
C GLU A 70 11.34 -25.76 11.20
N ASN A 71 10.93 -26.63 12.13
CA ASN A 71 9.69 -27.39 12.01
C ASN A 71 8.43 -26.49 12.00
N LEU A 72 8.58 -25.23 12.41
CA LEU A 72 7.53 -24.21 12.33
C LEU A 72 7.50 -23.49 10.98
N TRP A 73 8.24 -23.92 9.96
CA TRP A 73 8.14 -23.39 8.61
C TRP A 73 8.00 -24.51 7.58
N ASN A 74 6.94 -24.43 6.75
CA ASN A 74 6.88 -25.20 5.52
C ASN A 74 7.42 -24.29 4.40
N ASP A 75 8.15 -24.88 3.46
CA ASP A 75 8.90 -24.21 2.41
C ASP A 75 7.99 -23.45 1.43
N THR A 76 7.44 -22.31 1.86
CA THR A 76 6.60 -21.45 1.01
C THR A 76 7.46 -20.33 0.45
N SER A 77 7.73 -20.42 -0.85
CA SER A 77 8.56 -19.50 -1.63
C SER A 77 8.04 -18.05 -1.72
N SER A 78 6.83 -17.77 -1.24
CA SER A 78 6.23 -16.43 -1.23
C SER A 78 6.27 -15.79 0.15
N THR A 79 7.28 -14.94 0.39
CA THR A 79 7.33 -14.10 1.60
C THR A 79 6.55 -12.81 1.35
N SER A 80 5.44 -12.61 2.06
CA SER A 80 4.73 -11.32 2.03
C SER A 80 5.48 -10.28 2.88
N PRO A 81 5.57 -9.01 2.43
CA PRO A 81 6.22 -7.96 3.22
C PRO A 81 5.60 -7.82 4.62
N GLY A 82 6.38 -8.01 5.69
CA GLY A 82 5.91 -7.95 7.08
C GLY A 82 5.67 -9.30 7.76
N MET A 83 5.81 -10.42 7.04
CA MET A 83 5.90 -11.75 7.66
C MET A 83 7.23 -11.92 8.39
N ILE A 84 7.22 -12.75 9.44
CA ILE A 84 8.43 -13.07 10.20
C ILE A 84 9.13 -14.19 9.46
N THR A 85 10.33 -13.94 8.92
CA THR A 85 11.01 -14.94 8.10
C THR A 85 11.89 -15.85 8.93
N MET A 86 12.23 -17.03 8.41
CA MET A 86 13.24 -17.90 9.02
C MET A 86 14.58 -17.17 9.22
N LYS A 87 14.94 -16.27 8.29
CA LYS A 87 16.14 -15.43 8.39
C LYS A 87 16.09 -14.48 9.59
N ASP A 88 14.92 -13.96 9.94
CA ASP A 88 14.78 -13.09 11.12
C ASP A 88 15.00 -13.87 12.42
N ILE A 89 14.48 -15.10 12.49
CA ILE A 89 14.67 -16.02 13.62
C ILE A 89 16.14 -16.43 13.74
N GLN A 90 16.79 -16.82 12.64
CA GLN A 90 18.21 -17.15 12.62
C GLN A 90 19.07 -15.97 13.12
N LYS A 91 18.80 -14.76 12.64
CA LYS A 91 19.50 -13.55 13.09
C LYS A 91 19.26 -13.22 14.56
N GLU A 92 18.05 -13.44 15.09
CA GLU A 92 17.76 -13.26 16.52
C GLU A 92 18.61 -14.21 17.36
N ARG A 93 18.56 -15.50 17.00
CA ARG A 93 19.30 -16.59 17.67
C ARG A 93 20.80 -16.34 17.65
N GLU A 94 21.38 -16.03 16.50
CA GLU A 94 22.81 -15.74 16.36
C GLU A 94 23.25 -14.58 17.25
N ARG A 95 22.45 -13.51 17.32
CA ARG A 95 22.72 -12.37 18.21
C ARG A 95 22.63 -12.75 19.66
N PHE A 96 21.64 -13.56 20.05
CA PHE A 96 21.50 -14.04 21.41
C PHE A 96 22.69 -14.91 21.83
N ILE A 97 23.09 -15.88 21.00
CA ILE A 97 24.27 -16.72 21.24
C ILE A 97 25.53 -15.86 21.39
N LYS A 98 25.79 -14.97 20.43
CA LYS A 98 26.96 -14.08 20.47
C LYS A 98 26.99 -13.21 21.72
N SER A 99 25.83 -12.71 22.16
CA SER A 99 25.72 -11.96 23.42
C SER A 99 26.09 -12.82 24.63
N MET A 100 25.69 -14.09 24.65
CA MET A 100 26.03 -15.01 25.74
C MET A 100 27.51 -15.42 25.75
N GLU A 101 28.08 -15.72 24.58
CA GLU A 101 29.51 -15.99 24.43
C GLU A 101 30.37 -14.79 24.88
N THR A 102 29.96 -13.57 24.49
CA THR A 102 30.62 -12.34 24.91
C THR A 102 30.60 -12.19 26.43
N ARG A 103 29.46 -12.49 27.07
CA ARG A 103 29.33 -12.44 28.54
C ARG A 103 30.16 -13.53 29.22
N GLU A 104 30.20 -14.74 28.68
CA GLU A 104 31.07 -15.81 29.19
C GLU A 104 32.53 -15.38 29.14
N ASN A 105 33.00 -14.85 28.00
CA ASN A 105 34.37 -14.38 27.85
C ASN A 105 34.71 -13.27 28.86
N ILE A 106 33.86 -12.26 28.99
CA ILE A 106 34.10 -11.11 29.88
C ILE A 106 34.03 -11.51 31.36
N LEU A 107 32.98 -12.21 31.77
CA LEU A 107 32.70 -12.43 33.19
C LEU A 107 33.38 -13.69 33.73
N ILE A 108 33.53 -14.74 32.91
CA ILE A 108 34.02 -16.04 33.36
C ILE A 108 35.48 -16.27 32.96
N ILE A 109 35.86 -15.99 31.71
CA ILE A 109 37.24 -16.25 31.25
C ILE A 109 38.19 -15.16 31.72
N ASN A 110 37.82 -13.89 31.48
CA ASN A 110 38.66 -12.75 31.87
C ASN A 110 38.54 -12.38 33.35
N LEU A 111 37.57 -12.98 34.07
CA LEU A 111 37.26 -12.69 35.47
C LEU A 111 37.24 -11.18 35.78
N LEU A 112 36.74 -10.34 34.84
CA LEU A 112 36.84 -8.88 34.90
C LEU A 112 36.28 -8.22 36.18
N PRO A 113 35.23 -8.76 36.83
CA PRO A 113 34.79 -8.30 38.15
C PRO A 113 35.80 -8.57 39.28
N PHE A 114 36.61 -9.64 39.18
CA PHE A 114 37.65 -9.98 40.14
C PHE A 114 38.96 -9.25 39.85
N THR A 115 39.37 -9.08 38.59
CA THR A 115 40.63 -8.38 38.27
C THR A 115 40.58 -6.89 38.64
N LYS A 116 39.39 -6.28 38.71
CA LYS A 116 39.18 -4.93 39.27
C LYS A 116 39.15 -4.87 40.80
N ARG A 117 38.99 -6.01 41.48
CA ARG A 117 38.89 -6.16 42.95
C ARG A 117 40.09 -6.98 43.44
N LYS A 118 41.22 -6.34 43.71
CA LYS A 118 42.41 -7.06 44.21
C LYS A 118 42.60 -6.85 45.71
N GLU A 119 42.73 -7.99 46.39
CA GLU A 119 43.66 -8.36 47.48
C GLU A 119 43.21 -8.28 48.95
N THR A 120 41.92 -8.52 49.25
CA THR A 120 41.56 -8.96 50.62
C THR A 120 40.65 -10.20 50.60
N ASN A 121 40.78 -11.09 51.59
CA ASN A 121 39.96 -12.32 51.70
C ASN A 121 38.44 -12.06 51.77
N ASP A 122 38.04 -10.79 51.97
CA ASP A 122 36.65 -10.34 51.94
C ASP A 122 36.07 -10.32 50.51
N ASP A 123 36.91 -10.35 49.45
CA ASP A 123 36.50 -10.36 48.02
C ASP A 123 35.84 -11.68 47.57
N ILE A 124 35.95 -12.74 48.37
CA ILE A 124 35.23 -14.02 48.17
C ILE A 124 33.71 -13.82 48.40
N PHE A 125 33.36 -12.80 49.18
CA PHE A 125 32.00 -12.43 49.53
C PHE A 125 31.59 -11.18 48.74
N GLY A 126 30.54 -11.30 47.94
CA GLY A 126 30.08 -10.25 47.05
C GLY A 126 28.81 -10.64 46.33
N ASN A 127 28.10 -9.66 45.76
CA ASN A 127 26.83 -9.89 45.08
C ASN A 127 26.90 -9.70 43.57
N VAL A 128 28.07 -9.52 42.97
CA VAL A 128 28.17 -9.16 41.55
C VAL A 128 27.83 -10.35 40.66
N TYR A 129 28.43 -11.54 40.85
CA TYR A 129 28.05 -12.70 40.04
C TYR A 129 26.66 -13.21 40.40
N LYS A 130 26.23 -13.05 41.67
CA LYS A 130 24.84 -13.28 42.05
C LYS A 130 23.88 -12.41 41.24
N GLN A 131 24.10 -11.10 41.22
CA GLN A 131 23.30 -10.14 40.43
C GLN A 131 23.35 -10.47 38.93
N ARG A 132 24.53 -10.79 38.38
CA ARG A 132 24.66 -11.16 36.96
C ARG A 132 23.96 -12.48 36.63
N THR A 133 23.99 -13.45 37.54
CA THR A 133 23.27 -14.72 37.39
C THR A 133 21.77 -14.49 37.40
N VAL A 134 21.26 -13.74 38.39
CA VAL A 134 19.84 -13.39 38.48
C VAL A 134 19.40 -12.62 37.23
N GLN A 135 20.18 -11.63 36.80
CA GLN A 135 19.93 -10.87 35.57
C GLN A 135 19.86 -11.80 34.34
N PHE A 136 20.83 -12.71 34.19
CA PHE A 136 20.82 -13.68 33.09
C PHE A 136 19.56 -14.57 33.11
N LEU A 137 19.18 -15.09 34.28
CA LEU A 137 18.00 -15.95 34.42
C LEU A 137 16.71 -15.19 34.09
N GLN A 138 16.60 -13.93 34.51
CA GLN A 138 15.47 -13.06 34.16
C GLN A 138 15.42 -12.79 32.64
N GLU A 139 16.54 -12.42 32.02
CA GLU A 139 16.61 -12.20 30.57
C GLU A 139 16.29 -13.48 29.77
N ARG A 140 16.80 -14.63 30.21
CA ARG A 140 16.48 -15.95 29.63
C ARG A 140 15.00 -16.26 29.72
N SER A 141 14.39 -16.01 30.88
CA SER A 141 12.96 -16.22 31.10
C SER A 141 12.12 -15.29 30.21
N LYS A 142 12.45 -14.00 30.13
CA LYS A 142 11.80 -13.05 29.21
C LYS A 142 11.91 -13.49 27.74
N ARG A 143 13.10 -13.92 27.29
CA ARG A 143 13.28 -14.42 25.93
C ARG A 143 12.37 -15.62 25.64
N ARG A 144 12.27 -16.59 26.56
CA ARG A 144 11.39 -17.75 26.40
C ARG A 144 9.93 -17.35 26.20
N VAL A 145 9.44 -16.42 27.03
CA VAL A 145 8.07 -15.88 26.90
C VAL A 145 7.86 -15.26 25.52
N ALA A 146 8.81 -14.43 25.06
CA ALA A 146 8.71 -13.81 23.75
C ALA A 146 8.79 -14.84 22.60
N LEU A 147 9.61 -15.89 22.72
CA LEU A 147 9.70 -16.96 21.72
C LEU A 147 8.41 -17.79 21.65
N GLU A 148 7.77 -18.09 22.78
CA GLU A 148 6.47 -18.80 22.75
C GLU A 148 5.38 -17.98 22.06
N LEU A 149 5.31 -16.68 22.34
CA LEU A 149 4.42 -15.76 21.62
C LEU A 149 4.77 -15.67 20.12
N LEU A 150 6.06 -15.67 19.78
CA LEU A 150 6.52 -15.70 18.40
C LEU A 150 6.05 -16.97 17.68
N LYS A 151 6.11 -18.14 18.33
CA LYS A 151 5.62 -19.42 17.77
C LYS A 151 4.12 -19.37 17.47
N MET A 152 3.32 -18.81 18.38
CA MET A 152 1.87 -18.60 18.18
C MET A 152 1.59 -17.68 16.98
N ILE A 153 2.38 -16.62 16.80
CA ILE A 153 2.22 -15.74 15.64
C ILE A 153 2.63 -16.45 14.34
N ILE A 154 3.70 -17.24 14.36
CA ILE A 154 4.14 -18.02 13.20
C ILE A 154 3.10 -19.08 12.81
N SER A 155 2.42 -19.72 13.77
CA SER A 155 1.37 -20.70 13.44
C SER A 155 0.21 -20.07 12.66
N VAL A 156 -0.13 -18.82 12.96
CA VAL A 156 -1.09 -18.04 12.18
C VAL A 156 -0.58 -17.76 10.77
N GLN A 157 0.71 -17.39 10.64
CA GLN A 157 1.33 -17.11 9.35
C GLN A 157 1.35 -18.33 8.41
N LYS A 158 1.45 -19.55 8.96
CA LYS A 158 1.39 -20.80 8.17
C LYS A 158 0.09 -20.99 7.42
N LEU A 159 -1.03 -20.57 8.00
CA LEU A 159 -2.36 -20.74 7.40
C LEU A 159 -2.72 -19.63 6.40
N SER A 160 -1.70 -18.95 5.86
CA SER A 160 -1.77 -17.87 4.88
C SER A 160 -3.11 -17.77 4.13
N PRO A 161 -3.78 -16.61 4.14
CA PRO A 161 -5.06 -16.44 3.45
C PRO A 161 -4.95 -16.59 1.93
N PHE A 162 -3.72 -16.60 1.38
CA PHE A 162 -3.46 -16.86 -0.02
C PHE A 162 -3.54 -18.34 -0.40
N ILE A 163 -3.53 -19.24 0.59
CA ILE A 163 -3.50 -20.70 0.39
C ILE A 163 -4.78 -21.34 0.91
N ASN A 164 -5.39 -20.79 1.97
CA ASN A 164 -6.57 -21.35 2.62
C ASN A 164 -7.82 -20.49 2.40
N PRO A 165 -9.02 -21.09 2.44
CA PRO A 165 -10.27 -20.35 2.48
C PRO A 165 -10.28 -19.30 3.59
N GLU A 166 -10.82 -18.14 3.26
CA GLU A 166 -10.80 -16.96 4.12
C GLU A 166 -11.39 -17.21 5.52
N GLU A 167 -12.53 -17.89 5.58
CA GLU A 167 -13.22 -18.22 6.83
C GLU A 167 -12.36 -19.09 7.76
N ILE A 168 -11.55 -19.99 7.20
CA ILE A 168 -10.66 -20.88 7.94
C ILE A 168 -9.50 -20.07 8.53
N PHE A 169 -8.93 -19.15 7.75
CA PHE A 169 -7.90 -18.25 8.23
C PHE A 169 -8.43 -17.35 9.36
N ASP A 170 -9.63 -16.79 9.19
CA ASP A 170 -10.25 -15.91 10.18
C ASP A 170 -10.55 -16.63 11.50
N ALA A 171 -11.19 -17.80 11.43
CA ALA A 171 -11.46 -18.60 12.62
C ALA A 171 -10.17 -19.04 13.32
N HIS A 172 -9.11 -19.36 12.56
CA HIS A 172 -7.82 -19.71 13.15
C HIS A 172 -7.14 -18.50 13.79
N PHE A 173 -7.10 -17.35 13.11
CA PHE A 173 -6.49 -16.13 13.64
C PHE A 173 -7.17 -15.69 14.92
N GLU A 174 -8.51 -15.61 14.92
CA GLU A 174 -9.32 -15.25 16.09
C GLU A 174 -9.07 -16.23 17.24
N LYS A 175 -9.06 -17.53 16.96
CA LYS A 175 -8.78 -18.57 17.97
C LYS A 175 -7.39 -18.39 18.59
N VAL A 176 -6.34 -18.26 17.77
CA VAL A 176 -4.97 -18.13 18.29
C VAL A 176 -4.85 -16.87 19.13
N TRP A 177 -5.47 -15.76 18.71
CA TRP A 177 -5.41 -14.52 19.48
C TRP A 177 -6.18 -14.62 20.81
N GLU A 178 -7.45 -15.01 20.76
CA GLU A 178 -8.31 -15.01 21.95
C GLU A 178 -7.94 -16.13 22.93
N LYS A 179 -7.65 -17.34 22.43
CA LYS A 179 -7.44 -18.53 23.28
C LYS A 179 -5.98 -18.81 23.60
N ASP A 180 -5.06 -18.51 22.69
CA ASP A 180 -3.66 -18.85 22.92
C ASP A 180 -2.89 -17.61 23.42
N VAL A 181 -2.93 -16.48 22.70
CA VAL A 181 -2.12 -15.29 23.01
C VAL A 181 -2.63 -14.53 24.24
N ILE A 182 -3.91 -14.13 24.27
CA ILE A 182 -4.46 -13.37 25.42
C ILE A 182 -4.38 -14.23 26.68
N GLN A 183 -4.85 -15.48 26.60
CA GLN A 183 -4.83 -16.38 27.75
C GLN A 183 -3.41 -16.65 28.27
N PHE A 184 -2.42 -16.78 27.39
CA PHE A 184 -1.02 -16.92 27.79
C PHE A 184 -0.50 -15.67 28.53
N ILE A 185 -0.86 -14.46 28.06
CA ILE A 185 -0.46 -13.21 28.70
C ILE A 185 -1.15 -13.03 30.06
N GLU A 186 -2.46 -13.23 30.14
CA GLU A 186 -3.25 -12.99 31.36
C GLU A 186 -2.94 -13.99 32.47
N ASN A 187 -2.63 -15.24 32.12
CA ASN A 187 -2.33 -16.29 33.09
C ASN A 187 -0.82 -16.47 33.33
N HIS A 188 0.03 -15.59 32.78
CA HIS A 188 1.47 -15.75 32.95
C HIS A 188 1.87 -15.54 34.43
N PRO A 189 2.57 -16.48 35.08
CA PRO A 189 2.71 -16.49 36.54
C PRO A 189 3.71 -15.47 37.11
N ILE A 190 4.56 -14.87 36.26
CA ILE A 190 5.70 -14.03 36.70
C ILE A 190 5.60 -12.62 36.16
N TYR A 191 5.49 -12.49 34.84
CA TYR A 191 5.40 -11.20 34.17
C TYR A 191 3.96 -10.79 33.95
N ASP A 192 3.67 -9.53 34.28
CA ASP A 192 2.42 -8.90 33.86
C ASP A 192 2.45 -8.58 32.35
N ARG A 193 1.30 -8.16 31.84
CA ARG A 193 1.13 -7.80 30.42
C ARG A 193 2.05 -6.66 29.95
N ASP A 194 2.30 -5.64 30.78
CA ASP A 194 3.17 -4.51 30.42
C ASP A 194 4.61 -4.98 30.21
N GLN A 195 5.07 -5.81 31.15
CA GLN A 195 6.38 -6.43 31.09
C GLN A 195 6.52 -7.33 29.88
N ILE A 196 5.48 -8.10 29.51
CA ILE A 196 5.50 -8.98 28.33
C ILE A 196 5.52 -8.19 27.03
N CYS A 197 4.63 -7.20 26.87
CA CYS A 197 4.53 -6.40 25.64
C CYS A 197 5.80 -5.57 25.34
N SER A 198 6.58 -5.25 26.38
CA SER A 198 7.84 -4.51 26.28
C SER A 198 9.08 -5.38 26.08
N ILE A 199 8.97 -6.72 26.08
CA ILE A 199 10.12 -7.60 25.83
C ILE A 199 10.61 -7.40 24.39
N SER A 200 11.88 -7.02 24.24
CA SER A 200 12.54 -6.96 22.93
C SER A 200 12.77 -8.36 22.37
N ILE A 201 12.46 -8.55 21.09
CA ILE A 201 12.63 -9.81 20.35
C ILE A 201 12.88 -9.51 18.88
N LEU A 202 13.53 -10.44 18.19
CA LEU A 202 14.08 -10.27 16.84
C LEU A 202 15.18 -9.24 16.80
N ASN A 203 14.97 -7.98 17.16
CA ASN A 203 16.03 -6.97 17.23
C ASN A 203 15.82 -6.02 18.42
N PRO A 204 16.84 -5.23 18.84
CA PRO A 204 16.75 -4.43 20.08
C PRO A 204 15.59 -3.42 20.10
N SER A 205 15.18 -2.94 18.93
CA SER A 205 14.08 -1.99 18.75
C SER A 205 12.70 -2.63 18.62
N GLU A 206 12.62 -3.91 18.24
CA GLU A 206 11.36 -4.62 18.10
C GLU A 206 10.97 -5.31 19.40
N THR A 207 9.74 -5.08 19.84
CA THR A 207 9.17 -5.72 21.02
C THR A 207 8.10 -6.72 20.63
N VAL A 208 7.64 -7.53 21.58
CA VAL A 208 6.46 -8.40 21.43
C VAL A 208 5.26 -7.61 20.91
N CYS A 209 5.06 -6.36 21.38
CA CYS A 209 3.99 -5.50 20.87
C CYS A 209 4.13 -5.19 19.36
N HIS A 210 5.37 -5.02 18.86
CA HIS A 210 5.60 -4.85 17.42
C HIS A 210 5.21 -6.11 16.64
N LEU A 211 5.47 -7.31 17.19
CA LEU A 211 5.06 -8.58 16.57
C LEU A 211 3.53 -8.65 16.44
N PHE A 212 2.81 -8.21 17.47
CA PHE A 212 1.34 -8.17 17.45
C PHE A 212 0.80 -7.19 16.41
N VAL A 213 1.38 -6.01 16.26
CA VAL A 213 0.97 -5.07 15.20
C VAL A 213 1.29 -5.66 13.81
N LYS A 214 2.45 -6.32 13.64
CA LYS A 214 2.80 -7.03 12.40
C LYS A 214 1.79 -8.15 12.08
N SER A 215 1.31 -8.90 13.08
CA SER A 215 0.30 -9.94 12.86
C SER A 215 -1.07 -9.36 12.49
N CYS A 216 -1.48 -8.22 13.08
CA CYS A 216 -2.67 -7.48 12.64
C CYS A 216 -2.59 -7.08 11.17
N ARG A 217 -1.40 -6.64 10.71
CA ARG A 217 -1.19 -6.23 9.32
C ARG A 217 -1.42 -7.38 8.34
N LEU A 218 -0.96 -8.57 8.69
CA LEU A 218 -1.19 -9.76 7.87
C LEU A 218 -2.67 -10.13 7.84
N TYR A 219 -3.35 -10.00 8.98
CA TYR A 219 -4.78 -10.25 9.08
C TYR A 219 -5.62 -9.31 8.20
N LEU A 220 -5.24 -8.03 8.13
CA LEU A 220 -5.97 -7.02 7.34
C LEU A 220 -5.65 -7.04 5.84
N ARG A 221 -4.61 -7.77 5.41
CA ARG A 221 -4.13 -7.76 4.01
C ARG A 221 -4.87 -8.67 3.04
N SER A 222 -5.81 -9.50 3.51
CA SER A 222 -6.55 -10.37 2.60
C SER A 222 -7.67 -9.59 1.90
N TRP A 223 -7.90 -9.91 0.64
CA TRP A 223 -8.54 -9.03 -0.35
C TRP A 223 -10.07 -8.95 -0.23
N ASN A 224 -10.67 -9.76 0.63
CA ASN A 224 -12.12 -9.84 0.81
C ASN A 224 -12.48 -9.56 2.29
N PHE A 225 -13.65 -8.94 2.50
CA PHE A 225 -14.29 -8.59 3.77
C PHE A 225 -13.46 -7.88 4.87
N LEU A 226 -13.45 -6.56 4.73
CA LEU A 226 -12.72 -5.58 5.55
C LEU A 226 -13.29 -5.34 6.96
N GLU A 227 -14.59 -5.51 7.18
CA GLU A 227 -15.24 -4.94 8.38
C GLU A 227 -15.02 -5.77 9.64
N LYS A 228 -15.37 -7.07 9.61
CA LYS A 228 -15.20 -7.99 10.75
C LYS A 228 -13.76 -7.98 11.28
N ARG A 229 -12.79 -7.91 10.36
CA ARG A 229 -11.37 -7.93 10.68
C ARG A 229 -10.89 -6.64 11.31
N VAL A 230 -11.30 -5.49 10.80
CA VAL A 230 -10.97 -4.20 11.42
C VAL A 230 -11.59 -4.12 12.81
N LYS A 231 -12.80 -4.69 13.03
CA LYS A 231 -13.42 -4.76 14.36
C LYS A 231 -12.59 -5.60 15.32
N PHE A 232 -12.15 -6.77 14.87
CA PHE A 232 -11.31 -7.66 15.65
C PHE A 232 -9.96 -7.01 16.00
N VAL A 233 -9.30 -6.41 15.01
CA VAL A 233 -8.05 -5.67 15.23
C VAL A 233 -8.28 -4.49 16.18
N GLY A 234 -9.40 -3.77 16.07
CA GLY A 234 -9.78 -2.73 17.01
C GLY A 234 -9.82 -3.22 18.46
N LYS A 235 -10.48 -4.36 18.72
CA LYS A 235 -10.52 -5.01 20.05
C LYS A 235 -9.13 -5.43 20.53
N MET A 236 -8.31 -5.97 19.65
CA MET A 236 -6.93 -6.35 19.99
C MET A 236 -6.08 -5.15 20.36
N LEU A 237 -6.15 -4.07 19.56
CA LEU A 237 -5.45 -2.82 19.85
C LEU A 237 -5.96 -2.20 21.15
N GLU A 238 -7.26 -2.30 21.42
CA GLU A 238 -7.84 -1.85 22.69
C GLU A 238 -7.24 -2.65 23.87
N TYR A 239 -7.15 -3.97 23.75
CA TYR A 239 -6.51 -4.84 24.74
C TYR A 239 -5.02 -4.50 24.94
N LEU A 240 -4.30 -4.26 23.85
CA LEU A 240 -2.85 -4.00 23.86
C LEU A 240 -2.47 -2.60 24.32
N PHE A 241 -3.32 -1.60 24.10
CA PHE A 241 -2.96 -0.21 24.33
C PHE A 241 -3.90 0.51 25.28
N VAL A 242 -5.20 0.27 25.25
CA VAL A 242 -6.16 1.09 26.00
C VAL A 242 -6.44 0.50 27.37
N LYS A 243 -6.75 -0.79 27.44
CA LYS A 243 -7.08 -1.46 28.69
C LYS A 243 -5.81 -1.72 29.48
N GLY A 244 -5.34 -0.77 30.29
CA GLY A 244 -4.37 -1.03 31.39
C GLY A 244 -2.96 -1.43 30.98
N VAL A 245 -2.47 -0.99 29.80
CA VAL A 245 -1.09 -1.21 29.36
C VAL A 245 -0.37 0.14 29.31
N ASN A 246 0.76 0.32 29.99
CA ASN A 246 1.63 1.52 29.90
C ASN A 246 2.52 1.53 28.64
N SER A 247 2.38 0.54 27.76
CA SER A 247 3.10 0.45 26.49
C SER A 247 2.85 1.68 25.62
N LEU A 248 3.94 2.27 25.13
CA LEU A 248 3.89 3.43 24.25
C LEU A 248 3.33 3.05 22.88
N VAL A 249 2.28 3.75 22.45
CA VAL A 249 1.72 3.70 21.10
C VAL A 249 2.60 4.44 20.10
N SER A 250 3.26 5.52 20.54
CA SER A 250 4.02 6.43 19.67
C SER A 250 5.09 5.74 18.80
N PRO A 251 5.90 4.77 19.31
CA PRO A 251 6.87 4.03 18.50
C PRO A 251 6.24 3.11 17.45
N LEU A 252 4.94 2.81 17.57
CA LEU A 252 4.23 1.84 16.73
C LEU A 252 3.37 2.50 15.65
N MET A 253 3.27 3.83 15.63
CA MET A 253 2.39 4.54 14.70
C MET A 253 2.66 4.21 13.23
N ASP A 254 3.93 4.07 12.83
CA ASP A 254 4.29 3.67 11.46
C ASP A 254 3.73 2.28 11.12
N ALA A 255 3.78 1.34 12.08
CA ALA A 255 3.26 -0.01 11.91
C ALA A 255 1.72 -0.03 11.93
N LEU A 256 1.09 0.83 12.74
CA LEU A 256 -0.37 0.99 12.79
C LEU A 256 -0.92 1.63 11.52
N PHE A 257 -0.24 2.62 10.94
CA PHE A 257 -0.65 3.17 9.64
C PHE A 257 -0.42 2.18 8.51
N ALA A 258 0.65 1.39 8.57
CA ALA A 258 0.89 0.32 7.61
C ALA A 258 -0.19 -0.79 7.61
N LEU A 259 -1.17 -0.74 8.53
CA LEU A 259 -2.38 -1.56 8.49
C LEU A 259 -3.34 -1.17 7.36
N GLY A 260 -3.25 0.04 6.81
CA GLY A 260 -4.15 0.49 5.72
C GLY A 260 -5.49 1.08 6.19
N HIS A 261 -5.70 1.16 7.50
CA HIS A 261 -6.98 1.53 8.12
C HIS A 261 -6.80 2.58 9.21
N PRO A 262 -6.51 3.84 8.87
CA PRO A 262 -6.44 4.91 9.86
C PRO A 262 -7.77 5.13 10.62
N GLU A 263 -8.90 4.63 10.10
CA GLU A 263 -10.21 4.73 10.75
C GLU A 263 -10.24 4.07 12.13
N ILE A 264 -9.32 3.15 12.44
CA ILE A 264 -9.16 2.57 13.79
C ILE A 264 -8.93 3.63 14.88
N PHE A 265 -8.53 4.85 14.52
CA PHE A 265 -8.28 5.98 15.42
C PHE A 265 -9.51 6.88 15.66
N ILE A 266 -10.65 6.62 15.02
CA ILE A 266 -11.90 7.36 15.25
C ILE A 266 -12.41 7.04 16.68
N GLU A 267 -13.05 7.99 17.36
CA GLU A 267 -13.44 7.83 18.78
C GLU A 267 -14.90 7.43 19.01
N LYS A 268 -15.80 7.75 18.07
CA LYS A 268 -17.23 7.51 18.20
C LYS A 268 -17.81 6.91 16.92
N GLU A 269 -18.77 6.03 17.12
CA GLU A 269 -19.56 5.32 16.09
C GLU A 269 -20.40 6.30 15.24
N ASP A 270 -20.88 7.37 15.87
CA ASP A 270 -21.81 8.35 15.27
C ASP A 270 -21.12 9.40 14.37
N GLU A 271 -19.79 9.52 14.40
CA GLU A 271 -19.12 10.64 13.72
C GLU A 271 -19.09 10.49 12.19
N PHE A 272 -19.24 9.28 11.64
CA PHE A 272 -19.11 9.04 10.19
C PHE A 272 -19.89 7.84 9.62
N SER A 273 -20.79 7.22 10.39
CA SER A 273 -21.51 6.04 9.93
C SER A 273 -22.90 6.41 9.41
N GLU A 274 -23.03 6.59 8.09
CA GLU A 274 -24.36 6.57 7.45
C GLU A 274 -25.02 5.17 7.57
N ASN A 275 -24.20 4.13 7.83
CA ASN A 275 -24.63 2.73 7.94
C ASN A 275 -24.33 2.05 9.30
N GLY A 276 -23.88 2.76 10.34
CA GLY A 276 -23.63 2.16 11.67
C GLY A 276 -22.40 1.21 11.80
N GLU A 277 -21.51 1.14 10.81
CA GLU A 277 -20.58 0.02 10.65
C GLU A 277 -19.08 0.42 10.52
N LEU A 278 -18.64 1.45 11.26
CA LEU A 278 -17.22 1.81 11.33
C LEU A 278 -16.54 1.25 12.58
N CYS A 279 -15.40 0.61 12.39
CA CYS A 279 -14.61 0.00 13.45
C CYS A 279 -13.66 1.01 14.09
N TYR A 280 -13.71 1.14 15.42
CA TYR A 280 -12.88 2.05 16.19
C TYR A 280 -12.19 1.35 17.37
N CYS A 281 -11.00 1.84 17.73
CA CYS A 281 -10.35 1.52 19.00
C CYS A 281 -10.51 2.73 19.93
N PRO A 282 -11.61 2.82 20.70
CA PRO A 282 -11.91 4.01 21.48
C PRO A 282 -10.78 4.27 22.48
N GLY A 283 -10.21 5.47 22.41
CA GLY A 283 -9.11 5.89 23.29
C GLY A 283 -7.70 5.66 22.73
N LEU A 284 -7.52 4.95 21.60
CA LEU A 284 -6.19 4.77 21.00
C LEU A 284 -5.58 6.11 20.58
N PHE A 285 -6.36 6.96 19.92
CA PHE A 285 -5.92 8.31 19.57
C PHE A 285 -5.64 9.16 20.82
N LYS A 286 -6.51 9.14 21.84
CA LYS A 286 -6.29 9.89 23.10
C LYS A 286 -5.01 9.45 23.81
N LYS A 287 -4.73 8.15 23.80
CA LYS A 287 -3.51 7.61 24.37
C LYS A 287 -2.29 8.12 23.60
N PHE A 288 -2.30 7.99 22.28
CA PHE A 288 -1.25 8.56 21.43
C PHE A 288 -1.09 10.07 21.66
N GLU A 289 -2.18 10.82 21.73
CA GLU A 289 -2.18 12.25 21.98
C GLU A 289 -1.53 12.61 23.33
N SER A 290 -1.86 11.86 24.39
CA SER A 290 -1.28 12.03 25.72
C SER A 290 0.23 11.73 25.72
N GLU A 291 0.62 10.59 25.15
CA GLU A 291 2.04 10.22 25.00
C GLU A 291 2.80 11.25 24.17
N PHE A 292 2.22 11.64 23.04
CA PHE A 292 2.77 12.66 22.16
C PHE A 292 2.98 13.94 22.96
N LYS A 293 1.94 14.54 23.56
CA LYS A 293 2.05 15.78 24.36
C LYS A 293 3.06 15.68 25.50
N SER A 294 3.15 14.54 26.19
CA SER A 294 4.08 14.36 27.32
C SER A 294 5.55 14.21 26.90
N SER A 295 5.82 13.79 25.67
CA SER A 295 7.20 13.60 25.21
C SER A 295 7.93 14.92 24.97
N SER A 296 9.15 15.07 25.51
CA SER A 296 9.99 16.26 25.31
C SER A 296 10.65 16.30 23.92
N LYS A 297 10.76 15.14 23.25
CA LYS A 297 11.21 15.00 21.85
C LYS A 297 10.01 15.04 20.91
N GLY A 298 10.25 15.20 19.61
CA GLY A 298 9.21 15.20 18.57
C GLY A 298 8.26 14.01 18.58
N GLY A 299 8.58 12.91 19.31
CA GLY A 299 7.65 11.83 19.65
C GLY A 299 7.27 10.90 18.50
N VAL A 300 7.50 11.31 17.25
CA VAL A 300 7.12 10.60 16.05
C VAL A 300 8.27 10.52 15.05
N SER A 301 8.25 9.46 14.25
CA SER A 301 9.21 9.25 13.17
C SER A 301 9.03 10.28 12.05
N LYS A 302 10.11 10.64 11.35
CA LYS A 302 10.03 11.55 10.19
C LYS A 302 9.16 10.98 9.04
N ILE A 303 9.09 9.65 8.95
CA ILE A 303 8.30 8.95 7.94
C ILE A 303 6.83 8.82 8.32
N MET A 304 6.42 9.18 9.54
CA MET A 304 5.08 8.94 10.05
C MET A 304 3.99 9.57 9.17
N PHE A 305 4.17 10.83 8.77
CA PHE A 305 3.19 11.52 7.92
C PHE A 305 3.08 10.86 6.55
N ARG A 306 4.23 10.46 5.97
CA ARG A 306 4.26 9.68 4.73
C ARG A 306 3.50 8.37 4.87
N SER A 307 3.78 7.61 5.93
CA SER A 307 3.12 6.34 6.22
C SER A 307 1.62 6.51 6.40
N LEU A 308 1.19 7.54 7.14
CA LEU A 308 -0.20 7.87 7.33
C LEU A 308 -0.88 8.10 5.97
N VAL A 309 -0.37 9.03 5.16
CA VAL A 309 -0.96 9.40 3.87
C VAL A 309 -0.97 8.23 2.87
N GLN A 310 0.15 7.53 2.71
CA GLN A 310 0.28 6.45 1.71
C GLN A 310 -0.59 5.23 2.01
N ASN A 311 -0.90 4.99 3.29
CA ASN A 311 -1.72 3.85 3.71
C ASN A 311 -3.16 4.28 4.06
N THR A 312 -3.57 5.50 3.72
CA THR A 312 -4.94 5.97 3.98
C THR A 312 -5.79 5.86 2.71
N ASN A 313 -6.96 5.24 2.83
CA ASN A 313 -7.96 5.29 1.76
C ASN A 313 -8.81 6.57 1.85
N PHE A 314 -8.45 7.58 1.08
CA PHE A 314 -9.14 8.88 1.05
C PHE A 314 -10.44 8.91 0.25
N SER A 315 -10.89 7.78 -0.34
CA SER A 315 -12.25 7.72 -0.89
C SER A 315 -13.32 7.80 0.22
N ARG A 316 -12.92 7.55 1.48
CA ARG A 316 -13.77 7.68 2.65
C ARG A 316 -13.62 9.07 3.28
N ALA A 317 -14.73 9.73 3.59
CA ALA A 317 -14.71 11.04 4.24
C ALA A 317 -13.95 11.02 5.58
N ALA A 318 -14.22 10.00 6.41
CA ALA A 318 -13.63 9.83 7.74
C ALA A 318 -12.10 9.76 7.75
N SER A 319 -11.50 9.23 6.68
CA SER A 319 -10.05 9.17 6.51
C SER A 319 -9.40 10.55 6.50
N GLY A 320 -10.03 11.52 5.81
CA GLY A 320 -9.59 12.92 5.80
C GLY A 320 -9.62 13.53 7.20
N HIS A 321 -10.66 13.23 7.97
CA HIS A 321 -10.79 13.67 9.36
C HIS A 321 -9.67 13.16 10.25
N VAL A 322 -9.39 11.85 10.20
CA VAL A 322 -8.30 11.24 11.00
C VAL A 322 -6.96 11.89 10.67
N VAL A 323 -6.62 12.02 9.38
CA VAL A 323 -5.36 12.65 8.96
C VAL A 323 -5.27 14.09 9.47
N SER A 324 -6.36 14.85 9.36
CA SER A 324 -6.45 16.23 9.85
C SER A 324 -6.22 16.31 11.36
N LYS A 325 -6.80 15.38 12.13
CA LYS A 325 -6.60 15.29 13.59
C LYS A 325 -5.13 15.05 13.95
N PHE A 326 -4.46 14.13 13.25
CA PHE A 326 -3.02 13.86 13.45
C PHE A 326 -2.16 15.07 13.08
N VAL A 327 -2.41 15.72 11.94
CA VAL A 327 -1.65 16.90 11.50
C VAL A 327 -1.79 18.04 12.51
N ARG A 328 -3.01 18.38 12.94
CA ARG A 328 -3.26 19.45 13.91
C ARG A 328 -2.59 19.15 15.26
N LEU A 329 -2.63 17.89 15.71
CA LEU A 329 -1.92 17.47 16.91
C LEU A 329 -0.41 17.70 16.78
N ILE A 330 0.20 17.33 15.65
CA ILE A 330 1.63 17.51 15.40
C ILE A 330 1.98 19.00 15.34
N LEU A 331 1.17 19.81 14.64
CA LEU A 331 1.35 21.26 14.55
C LEU A 331 1.20 21.96 15.91
N SER A 332 0.36 21.44 16.82
CA SER A 332 0.16 22.01 18.16
C SER A 332 1.44 22.05 19.00
N LYS A 333 2.40 21.15 18.73
CA LYS A 333 3.71 21.11 19.39
C LYS A 333 4.70 22.15 18.87
N LYS A 334 4.32 22.96 17.87
CA LYS A 334 5.22 23.91 17.18
C LYS A 334 6.55 23.25 16.82
N LEU A 335 6.50 22.00 16.33
CA LEU A 335 7.71 21.33 15.86
C LEU A 335 8.27 22.18 14.72
N THR A 336 9.34 22.93 15.01
CA THR A 336 9.91 23.97 14.14
C THR A 336 10.41 23.46 12.80
N LYS A 337 10.31 22.15 12.56
CA LYS A 337 10.76 21.46 11.35
C LYS A 337 9.71 20.48 10.79
N PHE A 338 8.44 20.55 11.20
CA PHE A 338 7.44 19.58 10.73
C PHE A 338 7.35 19.58 9.20
N LYS A 339 7.19 20.76 8.60
CA LYS A 339 7.06 20.91 7.14
C LYS A 339 8.33 20.43 6.44
N GLU A 340 9.49 20.90 6.90
CA GLU A 340 10.81 20.63 6.31
C GLU A 340 11.29 19.18 6.49
N SER A 341 10.84 18.50 7.54
CA SER A 341 11.33 17.14 7.87
C SER A 341 10.34 16.01 7.63
N MET A 342 9.05 16.29 7.54
CA MET A 342 7.99 15.27 7.39
C MET A 342 7.14 15.43 6.14
N VAL A 343 7.16 16.60 5.47
CA VAL A 343 6.36 16.87 4.27
C VAL A 343 7.25 17.10 3.06
N GLU A 344 8.10 18.14 3.09
CA GLU A 344 8.96 18.55 1.96
C GLU A 344 9.83 17.44 1.37
N PRO A 345 10.44 16.53 2.17
CA PRO A 345 11.29 15.48 1.61
C PRO A 345 10.55 14.50 0.69
N TYR A 346 9.22 14.47 0.73
CA TYR A 346 8.39 13.53 -0.01
C TYR A 346 7.59 14.17 -1.14
N LEU A 347 7.63 15.51 -1.31
CA LEU A 347 6.89 16.20 -2.38
C LEU A 347 7.41 15.91 -3.79
N GLN A 348 8.58 15.28 -3.91
CA GLN A 348 9.14 14.83 -5.19
C GLN A 348 8.79 13.35 -5.49
N ASP A 349 8.14 12.66 -4.55
CA ASP A 349 7.64 11.30 -4.75
C ASP A 349 6.22 11.40 -5.35
N ALA A 350 6.11 11.13 -6.66
CA ALA A 350 4.85 11.18 -7.40
C ALA A 350 3.75 10.31 -6.76
N HIS A 351 4.10 9.17 -6.16
CA HIS A 351 3.13 8.33 -5.47
C HIS A 351 2.59 9.02 -4.21
N PHE A 352 3.46 9.66 -3.42
CA PHE A 352 3.04 10.43 -2.25
C PHE A 352 2.16 11.64 -2.64
N VAL A 353 2.53 12.38 -3.67
CA VAL A 353 1.73 13.51 -4.20
C VAL A 353 0.36 13.02 -4.67
N SER A 354 0.30 11.90 -5.40
CA SER A 354 -0.96 11.29 -5.83
C SER A 354 -1.85 10.85 -4.66
N CYS A 355 -1.27 10.37 -3.55
CA CYS A 355 -2.02 10.06 -2.34
C CYS A 355 -2.58 11.32 -1.63
N LEU A 356 -1.85 12.44 -1.65
CA LEU A 356 -2.34 13.71 -1.11
C LEU A 356 -3.41 14.35 -1.98
N ALA A 357 -3.30 14.18 -3.30
CA ALA A 357 -4.18 14.77 -4.29
C ALA A 357 -5.48 13.96 -4.46
N LYS A 358 -6.19 13.71 -3.36
CA LYS A 358 -7.46 12.97 -3.34
C LYS A 358 -8.63 13.92 -3.18
N PRO A 359 -9.82 13.64 -3.75
CA PRO A 359 -11.01 14.50 -3.68
C PRO A 359 -11.67 14.46 -2.29
N ASN A 360 -10.89 14.74 -1.23
CA ASN A 360 -11.34 14.81 0.14
C ASN A 360 -11.11 16.25 0.65
N PHE A 361 -12.18 17.01 0.82
CA PHE A 361 -12.09 18.43 1.11
C PHE A 361 -11.39 18.72 2.45
N GLU A 362 -11.62 17.89 3.47
CA GLU A 362 -11.00 18.09 4.79
C GLU A 362 -9.49 17.85 4.74
N LEU A 363 -9.05 16.83 3.99
CA LEU A 363 -7.62 16.62 3.72
C LEU A 363 -7.03 17.85 3.01
N LEU A 364 -7.66 18.32 1.93
CA LEU A 364 -7.17 19.46 1.16
C LEU A 364 -7.12 20.73 2.03
N GLN A 365 -8.12 20.94 2.88
CA GLN A 365 -8.14 22.04 3.85
C GLN A 365 -6.96 21.97 4.81
N THR A 366 -6.69 20.79 5.37
CA THR A 366 -5.52 20.57 6.24
C THR A 366 -4.21 20.82 5.48
N LEU A 367 -4.09 20.38 4.22
CA LEU A 367 -2.88 20.59 3.44
C LEU A 367 -2.65 22.07 3.09
N TYR A 368 -3.68 22.79 2.66
CA TYR A 368 -3.55 24.17 2.19
C TYR A 368 -3.56 25.19 3.33
N LEU A 369 -4.43 25.02 4.33
CA LEU A 369 -4.59 26.00 5.40
C LEU A 369 -3.71 25.68 6.61
N ASP A 370 -3.71 24.42 7.08
CA ASP A 370 -2.97 24.07 8.30
C ASP A 370 -1.47 23.86 7.99
N ILE A 371 -1.14 23.14 6.91
CA ILE A 371 0.24 22.88 6.50
C ILE A 371 0.80 23.99 5.61
N GLY A 372 -0.02 24.65 4.79
CA GLY A 372 0.47 25.61 3.78
C GLY A 372 1.36 24.92 2.74
N ILE A 373 0.91 23.76 2.22
CA ILE A 373 1.70 22.93 1.28
C ILE A 373 2.16 23.71 0.04
N HIS A 374 1.35 24.67 -0.43
CA HIS A 374 1.63 25.54 -1.57
C HIS A 374 2.80 26.51 -1.35
N GLN A 375 3.24 26.69 -0.10
CA GLN A 375 4.36 27.58 0.27
C GLN A 375 5.69 26.82 0.36
N LEU A 376 5.68 25.50 0.18
CA LEU A 376 6.85 24.64 0.35
C LEU A 376 7.72 24.66 -0.90
N LYS A 377 9.05 24.66 -0.72
CA LYS A 377 10.03 24.92 -1.80
C LYS A 377 9.91 23.95 -2.99
N ASN A 378 9.53 22.70 -2.71
CA ASN A 378 9.50 21.61 -3.67
C ASN A 378 8.07 21.21 -4.08
N PHE A 379 7.07 22.03 -3.77
CA PHE A 379 5.68 21.76 -4.14
C PHE A 379 5.44 22.15 -5.59
N ASN A 380 5.04 21.18 -6.41
CA ASN A 380 4.62 21.41 -7.79
C ASN A 380 3.09 21.48 -7.84
N GLU A 381 2.54 22.69 -7.80
CA GLU A 381 1.08 22.90 -7.80
C GLU A 381 0.41 22.33 -9.06
N SER A 382 1.05 22.48 -10.23
CA SER A 382 0.54 21.94 -11.50
C SER A 382 0.37 20.42 -11.46
N GLU A 383 1.38 19.69 -10.96
CA GLU A 383 1.34 18.23 -10.82
C GLU A 383 0.33 17.79 -9.75
N PHE A 384 0.26 18.51 -8.63
CA PHE A 384 -0.71 18.23 -7.57
C PHE A 384 -2.15 18.39 -8.06
N VAL A 385 -2.45 19.50 -8.76
CA VAL A 385 -3.79 19.78 -9.32
C VAL A 385 -4.15 18.79 -10.41
N GLY A 386 -3.21 18.44 -11.31
CA GLY A 386 -3.41 17.40 -12.31
C GLY A 386 -3.75 16.05 -11.66
N SER A 387 -2.98 15.65 -10.64
CA SER A 387 -3.24 14.43 -9.87
C SER A 387 -4.60 14.46 -9.16
N LEU A 388 -4.99 15.62 -8.60
CA LEU A 388 -6.27 15.80 -7.92
C LEU A 388 -7.42 15.56 -8.88
N LEU A 389 -7.38 16.18 -10.05
CA LEU A 389 -8.41 16.03 -11.07
C LEU A 389 -8.48 14.60 -11.61
N GLN A 390 -7.33 13.97 -11.89
CA GLN A 390 -7.31 12.57 -12.34
C GLN A 390 -7.90 11.60 -11.31
N ASN A 391 -7.63 11.83 -10.01
CA ASN A 391 -8.22 11.06 -8.93
C ASN A 391 -9.70 11.37 -8.76
N ALA A 392 -10.10 12.65 -8.85
CA ALA A 392 -11.48 13.08 -8.69
C ALA A 392 -12.39 12.54 -9.80
N ILE A 393 -11.94 12.61 -11.06
CA ILE A 393 -12.63 12.03 -12.21
C ILE A 393 -12.78 10.51 -12.04
N ARG A 394 -11.79 9.82 -11.48
CA ARG A 394 -11.87 8.36 -11.27
C ARG A 394 -12.81 7.97 -10.11
N ASP A 395 -12.67 8.66 -8.98
CA ASP A 395 -13.12 8.16 -7.68
C ASP A 395 -14.34 8.93 -7.14
N TYR A 396 -14.72 10.08 -7.72
CA TYR A 396 -15.74 10.98 -7.18
C TYR A 396 -17.03 10.98 -8.04
N PRO A 397 -18.23 11.15 -7.44
CA PRO A 397 -19.46 11.31 -8.21
C PRO A 397 -19.38 12.50 -9.18
N TYR A 398 -19.45 12.23 -10.48
CA TYR A 398 -19.28 13.24 -11.54
C TYR A 398 -20.18 14.48 -11.37
N ALA A 399 -21.45 14.27 -10.99
CA ALA A 399 -22.43 15.35 -10.83
C ALA A 399 -22.05 16.38 -9.76
N GLU A 400 -21.23 15.99 -8.77
CA GLU A 400 -20.84 16.87 -7.66
C GLU A 400 -19.45 17.48 -7.85
N LEU A 401 -18.68 16.98 -8.82
CA LEU A 401 -17.28 17.34 -9.00
C LEU A 401 -17.05 18.84 -9.28
N PRO A 402 -17.80 19.52 -10.18
CA PRO A 402 -17.62 20.95 -10.41
C PRO A 402 -17.84 21.78 -9.13
N SER A 403 -18.85 21.43 -8.33
CA SER A 403 -19.14 22.10 -7.06
C SER A 403 -18.03 21.90 -6.04
N PHE A 404 -17.46 20.70 -5.98
CA PHE A 404 -16.28 20.41 -5.16
C PHE A 404 -15.06 21.23 -5.58
N LEU A 405 -14.78 21.35 -6.89
CA LEU A 405 -13.65 22.12 -7.41
C LEU A 405 -13.80 23.63 -7.17
N ARG A 406 -15.01 24.19 -7.37
CA ARG A 406 -15.33 25.57 -7.01
C ARG A 406 -15.05 25.84 -5.53
N LYS A 407 -15.52 24.95 -4.66
CA LYS A 407 -15.26 25.04 -3.22
C LYS A 407 -13.76 25.04 -2.91
N CYS A 408 -12.97 24.19 -3.57
CA CYS A 408 -11.51 24.18 -3.40
C CYS A 408 -10.86 25.49 -3.85
N LYS A 409 -11.27 26.04 -5.00
CA LYS A 409 -10.77 27.32 -5.51
C LYS A 409 -11.11 28.47 -4.56
N GLU A 410 -12.38 28.60 -4.18
CA GLU A 410 -12.90 29.71 -3.37
C GLU A 410 -12.38 29.69 -1.93
N GLN A 411 -12.34 28.51 -1.30
CA GLN A 411 -12.02 28.39 0.13
C GLN A 411 -10.56 28.08 0.41
N LEU A 412 -9.85 27.41 -0.52
CA LEU A 412 -8.45 27.01 -0.34
C LEU A 412 -7.48 27.80 -1.22
N GLY A 413 -7.98 28.62 -2.15
CA GLY A 413 -7.15 29.39 -3.07
C GLY A 413 -6.38 28.55 -4.07
N MET A 414 -6.85 27.33 -4.37
CA MET A 414 -6.18 26.44 -5.31
C MET A 414 -6.19 27.01 -6.73
N ASN A 415 -5.03 27.01 -7.40
CA ASN A 415 -4.95 27.46 -8.78
C ASN A 415 -5.22 26.31 -9.76
N PHE A 416 -6.34 26.38 -10.47
CA PHE A 416 -6.68 25.41 -11.53
C PHE A 416 -6.28 25.87 -12.93
N SER A 417 -5.59 27.00 -13.09
CA SER A 417 -5.20 27.57 -14.38
C SER A 417 -4.04 26.81 -15.08
N HIS A 418 -3.62 25.67 -14.54
CA HIS A 418 -2.45 24.93 -15.02
C HIS A 418 -2.78 24.01 -16.20
N PRO A 419 -1.87 23.84 -17.18
CA PRO A 419 -2.05 22.89 -18.30
C PRO A 419 -2.37 21.47 -17.85
N ASN A 420 -1.75 20.99 -16.76
CA ASN A 420 -2.01 19.66 -16.21
C ASN A 420 -3.47 19.46 -15.75
N ALA A 421 -4.17 20.54 -15.38
CA ALA A 421 -5.59 20.48 -15.05
C ALA A 421 -6.42 20.17 -16.30
N LEU A 422 -6.11 20.84 -17.41
CA LEU A 422 -6.73 20.57 -18.71
C LEU A 422 -6.46 19.14 -19.14
N TYR A 423 -5.20 18.70 -19.10
CA TYR A 423 -4.79 17.34 -19.43
C TYR A 423 -5.60 16.30 -18.64
N ALA A 424 -5.74 16.48 -17.32
CA ALA A 424 -6.52 15.57 -16.49
C ALA A 424 -7.99 15.48 -16.92
N ALA A 425 -8.61 16.61 -17.29
CA ALA A 425 -9.99 16.64 -17.77
C ALA A 425 -10.15 15.91 -19.12
N VAL A 426 -9.20 16.10 -20.06
CA VAL A 426 -9.35 15.59 -21.43
C VAL A 426 -8.80 14.17 -21.68
N SER A 427 -7.89 13.69 -20.84
CA SER A 427 -7.12 12.44 -21.03
C SER A 427 -7.89 11.14 -20.77
N ARG A 428 -9.03 11.17 -20.07
CA ARG A 428 -9.80 9.97 -19.68
C ARG A 428 -11.01 9.77 -20.59
N SER A 429 -11.44 8.54 -20.83
CA SER A 429 -12.60 8.19 -21.69
C SER A 429 -13.98 8.61 -21.18
N TYR A 430 -14.06 9.19 -19.99
CA TYR A 430 -15.33 9.65 -19.40
C TYR A 430 -15.68 11.05 -19.89
N ASP A 431 -16.98 11.33 -20.00
CA ASP A 431 -17.48 12.68 -20.28
C ASP A 431 -17.25 13.57 -19.06
N SER A 432 -16.31 14.51 -19.21
CA SER A 432 -15.89 15.46 -18.17
C SER A 432 -16.23 16.90 -18.57
N LEU A 433 -17.18 17.10 -19.48
CA LEU A 433 -17.51 18.40 -20.05
C LEU A 433 -17.75 19.48 -18.98
N ASP A 434 -18.43 19.17 -17.88
CA ASP A 434 -18.70 20.15 -16.82
C ASP A 434 -17.43 20.56 -16.07
N VAL A 435 -16.48 19.64 -15.90
CA VAL A 435 -15.15 19.96 -15.34
C VAL A 435 -14.39 20.83 -16.32
N LEU A 436 -14.44 20.50 -17.61
CA LEU A 436 -13.80 21.29 -18.66
C LEU A 436 -14.37 22.72 -18.75
N LYS A 437 -15.70 22.87 -18.64
CA LYS A 437 -16.37 24.18 -18.55
C LYS A 437 -15.88 24.98 -17.35
N PHE A 438 -15.85 24.36 -16.18
CA PHE A 438 -15.28 25.00 -14.99
C PHE A 438 -13.83 25.47 -15.19
N LEU A 439 -12.97 24.64 -15.79
CA LEU A 439 -11.57 24.98 -16.04
C LEU A 439 -11.42 26.15 -17.03
N VAL A 440 -12.13 26.13 -18.14
CA VAL A 440 -12.00 27.15 -19.20
C VAL A 440 -12.71 28.44 -18.83
N GLU A 441 -13.95 28.36 -18.33
CA GLU A 441 -14.80 29.54 -18.11
C GLU A 441 -14.49 30.23 -16.79
N GLU A 442 -14.30 29.46 -15.72
CA GLU A 442 -14.09 30.02 -14.38
C GLU A 442 -12.60 30.14 -14.06
N CYS A 443 -11.77 29.20 -14.49
CA CYS A 443 -10.33 29.20 -14.17
C CYS A 443 -9.46 29.76 -15.30
N HIS A 444 -10.06 30.15 -16.42
CA HIS A 444 -9.40 30.76 -17.57
C HIS A 444 -8.22 29.96 -18.10
N VAL A 445 -8.33 28.63 -18.05
CA VAL A 445 -7.32 27.73 -18.60
C VAL A 445 -7.30 27.88 -20.12
N ASP A 446 -6.11 28.09 -20.68
CA ASP A 446 -5.90 28.13 -22.13
C ASP A 446 -6.18 26.74 -22.74
N VAL A 447 -7.19 26.66 -23.62
CA VAL A 447 -7.55 25.44 -24.34
C VAL A 447 -6.45 24.94 -25.28
N ASN A 448 -5.48 25.81 -25.62
CA ASN A 448 -4.32 25.50 -26.43
C ASN A 448 -3.03 25.33 -25.61
N ALA A 449 -3.14 25.21 -24.28
CA ALA A 449 -2.00 24.93 -23.43
C ALA A 449 -1.24 23.68 -23.88
N ASP A 450 0.09 23.74 -23.80
CA ASP A 450 0.94 22.59 -24.12
C ASP A 450 0.76 21.49 -23.05
N LEU A 451 0.19 20.35 -23.47
CA LEU A 451 -0.05 19.18 -22.61
C LEU A 451 1.06 18.11 -22.78
N SER A 452 2.27 18.53 -23.15
CA SER A 452 3.45 17.67 -23.32
C SER A 452 3.52 16.54 -22.28
N PRO A 453 3.72 15.28 -22.71
CA PRO A 453 4.11 14.86 -24.06
C PRO A 453 2.95 14.71 -25.07
N HIS A 454 1.72 15.11 -24.74
CA HIS A 454 0.50 14.60 -25.40
C HIS A 454 -0.22 15.56 -26.37
N ALA A 455 0.51 16.42 -27.08
CA ALA A 455 -0.06 17.46 -27.97
C ALA A 455 -1.04 18.42 -27.25
N GLY A 456 -1.86 19.17 -28.01
CA GLY A 456 -2.88 20.06 -27.45
C GLY A 456 -4.14 19.32 -26.97
N ALA A 457 -5.04 20.03 -26.28
CA ALA A 457 -6.26 19.44 -25.70
C ALA A 457 -7.20 18.81 -26.75
N LEU A 458 -7.43 19.48 -27.88
CA LEU A 458 -8.32 19.01 -28.93
C LEU A 458 -7.82 17.70 -29.59
N PRO A 459 -6.56 17.60 -30.04
CA PRO A 459 -5.99 16.33 -30.51
C PRO A 459 -6.12 15.19 -29.49
N LEU A 460 -5.87 15.47 -28.21
CA LEU A 460 -5.96 14.48 -27.14
C LEU A 460 -7.40 14.01 -26.89
N VAL A 461 -8.39 14.91 -26.97
CA VAL A 461 -9.80 14.52 -26.90
C VAL A 461 -10.17 13.64 -28.10
N ILE A 462 -9.82 14.05 -29.32
CA ILE A 462 -10.11 13.29 -30.55
C ILE A 462 -9.54 11.87 -30.44
N PHE A 463 -8.26 11.75 -30.03
CA PHE A 463 -7.62 10.45 -29.80
C PHE A 463 -8.39 9.59 -28.79
N ASN A 464 -8.81 10.17 -27.66
CA ASN A 464 -9.54 9.43 -26.63
C ASN A 464 -11.03 9.21 -26.94
N SER A 465 -11.56 9.79 -28.03
CA SER A 465 -12.98 9.71 -28.40
C SER A 465 -13.34 8.41 -29.12
N ILE A 466 -12.38 7.50 -29.31
CA ILE A 466 -12.55 6.15 -29.89
C ILE A 466 -13.68 5.36 -29.19
N SER A 467 -14.00 5.67 -27.93
CA SER A 467 -15.06 5.01 -27.14
C SER A 467 -16.43 5.71 -27.16
N GLY A 468 -16.61 6.77 -27.96
CA GLY A 468 -17.93 7.28 -28.35
C GLY A 468 -18.60 8.35 -27.48
N THR A 469 -17.93 8.89 -26.45
CA THR A 469 -18.58 9.69 -25.38
C THR A 469 -18.25 11.18 -25.38
N LYS A 470 -17.60 11.72 -26.42
CA LYS A 470 -16.90 13.04 -26.31
C LYS A 470 -17.22 14.09 -27.35
N VAL A 471 -18.26 13.92 -28.17
CA VAL A 471 -18.64 14.92 -29.20
C VAL A 471 -18.85 16.29 -28.58
N ASP A 472 -19.64 16.38 -27.50
CA ASP A 472 -19.93 17.65 -26.86
C ASP A 472 -18.67 18.32 -26.32
N THR A 473 -17.69 17.52 -25.86
CA THR A 473 -16.37 18.02 -25.45
C THR A 473 -15.58 18.57 -26.63
N ILE A 474 -15.58 17.88 -27.78
CA ILE A 474 -14.93 18.37 -29.01
C ILE A 474 -15.57 19.67 -29.47
N LEU A 475 -16.90 19.70 -29.61
CA LEU A 475 -17.65 20.88 -30.05
C LEU A 475 -17.40 22.07 -29.13
N TYR A 476 -17.41 21.84 -27.82
CA TYR A 476 -17.10 22.86 -26.82
C TYR A 476 -15.65 23.39 -26.96
N LEU A 477 -14.65 22.51 -27.08
CA LEU A 477 -13.25 22.94 -27.28
C LEU A 477 -13.10 23.77 -28.56
N VAL A 478 -13.75 23.33 -29.64
CA VAL A 478 -13.78 24.03 -30.92
C VAL A 478 -14.42 25.42 -30.77
N GLU A 479 -15.55 25.52 -30.06
CA GLU A 479 -16.22 26.78 -29.77
C GLU A 479 -15.32 27.74 -28.98
N LYS A 480 -14.57 27.22 -28.00
CA LYS A 480 -13.61 27.99 -27.20
C LYS A 480 -12.28 28.29 -27.90
N GLY A 481 -12.15 27.94 -29.18
CA GLY A 481 -10.98 28.29 -30.01
C GLY A 481 -9.79 27.34 -29.84
N ALA A 482 -10.02 26.09 -29.44
CA ALA A 482 -8.99 25.07 -29.50
C ALA A 482 -8.52 24.88 -30.95
N THR A 483 -7.22 24.68 -31.11
CA THR A 483 -6.54 24.53 -32.40
C THR A 483 -5.92 23.15 -32.52
N VAL A 484 -5.63 22.77 -33.76
CA VAL A 484 -4.83 21.58 -34.05
C VAL A 484 -3.51 22.09 -34.64
N SER A 485 -2.48 22.25 -33.82
CA SER A 485 -1.23 22.85 -34.28
C SER A 485 -0.40 21.88 -35.13
N GLU A 486 0.11 22.35 -36.27
CA GLU A 486 0.99 21.57 -37.17
C GLU A 486 2.40 21.36 -36.59
N ASN A 487 2.84 22.24 -35.67
CA ASN A 487 4.25 22.33 -35.24
C ASN A 487 4.60 21.55 -33.97
N ASN A 488 3.62 20.94 -33.28
CA ASN A 488 3.88 20.10 -32.11
C ASN A 488 3.87 18.61 -32.49
N MET A 489 4.70 18.23 -33.46
CA MET A 489 4.98 16.84 -33.87
C MET A 489 5.78 16.05 -32.80
N GLY A 490 5.39 16.20 -31.53
CA GLY A 490 5.29 15.08 -30.60
C GLY A 490 3.85 14.59 -30.68
N THR A 491 3.52 13.99 -31.81
CA THR A 491 2.24 13.34 -32.05
C THR A 491 1.98 12.33 -30.94
N TYR A 492 0.75 12.27 -30.41
CA TYR A 492 0.38 11.24 -29.43
C TYR A 492 0.70 9.88 -30.07
N GLU A 493 1.67 9.16 -29.51
CA GLU A 493 2.17 7.87 -30.03
C GLU A 493 2.73 7.89 -31.48
N GLY A 494 3.08 9.07 -32.03
CA GLY A 494 3.59 9.15 -33.40
C GLY A 494 2.53 9.50 -34.47
N LEU A 495 1.24 9.54 -34.12
CA LEU A 495 0.14 9.77 -35.07
C LEU A 495 -0.04 11.24 -35.52
N SER A 496 0.03 11.50 -36.83
CA SER A 496 -0.30 12.81 -37.39
C SER A 496 -1.74 13.23 -37.07
N THR A 497 -2.03 14.52 -37.14
CA THR A 497 -3.41 15.02 -36.99
C THR A 497 -4.38 14.35 -37.95
N ASP A 498 -3.96 14.14 -39.20
CA ASP A 498 -4.76 13.48 -40.22
C ASP A 498 -5.05 12.02 -39.84
N GLN A 499 -4.07 11.32 -39.24
CA GLN A 499 -4.25 9.97 -38.70
C GLN A 499 -5.18 9.96 -37.47
N LEU A 500 -5.09 10.95 -36.58
CA LEU A 500 -6.01 11.08 -35.44
C LEU A 500 -7.45 11.28 -35.89
N LEU A 501 -7.66 12.13 -36.90
CA LEU A 501 -8.97 12.35 -37.49
C LEU A 501 -9.50 11.08 -38.16
N SER A 502 -8.65 10.34 -38.85
CA SER A 502 -9.01 9.09 -39.51
C SER A 502 -9.43 8.02 -38.49
N ASN A 503 -8.69 7.90 -37.39
CA ASN A 503 -9.07 7.05 -36.27
C ASN A 503 -10.42 7.49 -35.67
N PHE A 504 -10.66 8.79 -35.52
CA PHE A 504 -11.94 9.29 -35.03
C PHE A 504 -13.11 8.95 -35.97
N ILE A 505 -12.91 9.08 -37.29
CA ILE A 505 -13.88 8.74 -38.32
C ILE A 505 -14.20 7.23 -38.35
N SER A 506 -13.22 6.37 -38.04
CA SER A 506 -13.36 4.90 -38.07
C SER A 506 -14.19 4.30 -36.94
N ASN A 507 -14.54 5.07 -35.90
CA ASN A 507 -15.16 4.49 -34.71
C ASN A 507 -16.69 4.61 -34.62
N MET A 508 -17.37 5.65 -35.14
CA MET A 508 -18.86 5.65 -35.24
C MET A 508 -19.45 6.50 -36.37
N GLU A 509 -20.57 6.04 -36.92
CA GLU A 509 -21.46 6.74 -37.89
C GLU A 509 -21.97 8.10 -37.37
N TYR A 510 -22.20 8.26 -36.06
CA TYR A 510 -22.73 9.49 -35.45
C TYR A 510 -21.78 10.68 -35.46
N PHE A 511 -20.51 10.50 -35.85
CA PHE A 511 -19.49 11.55 -35.78
C PHE A 511 -19.26 12.31 -37.10
N ILE A 512 -19.92 11.91 -38.19
CA ILE A 512 -19.75 12.54 -39.52
C ILE A 512 -19.95 14.06 -39.45
N SER A 513 -20.98 14.55 -38.74
CA SER A 513 -21.24 15.99 -38.59
C SER A 513 -20.12 16.72 -37.84
N THR A 514 -19.52 16.05 -36.85
CA THR A 514 -18.37 16.60 -36.11
C THR A 514 -17.10 16.58 -36.97
N CYS A 515 -16.87 15.52 -37.75
CA CYS A 515 -15.77 15.42 -38.69
C CYS A 515 -15.84 16.50 -39.78
N LYS A 516 -17.03 16.72 -40.35
CA LYS A 516 -17.33 17.82 -41.29
C LYS A 516 -16.90 19.16 -40.70
N LEU A 517 -17.34 19.45 -39.48
CA LEU A 517 -16.95 20.68 -38.77
C LEU A 517 -15.43 20.81 -38.56
N LEU A 518 -14.76 19.73 -38.13
CA LEU A 518 -13.32 19.75 -37.86
C LEU A 518 -12.51 19.98 -39.15
N ILE A 519 -12.90 19.34 -40.25
CA ILE A 519 -12.26 19.51 -41.56
C ILE A 519 -12.48 20.92 -42.09
N GLU A 520 -13.71 21.43 -42.06
CA GLU A 520 -14.01 22.79 -42.52
C GLU A 520 -13.24 23.84 -41.71
N LYS A 521 -13.12 23.64 -40.40
CA LYS A 521 -12.50 24.63 -39.51
C LYS A 521 -10.97 24.60 -39.55
N PHE A 522 -10.37 23.41 -39.63
CA PHE A 522 -8.92 23.24 -39.51
C PHE A 522 -8.24 22.79 -40.80
N ASN A 523 -8.98 22.64 -41.90
CA ASN A 523 -8.48 22.16 -43.19
C ASN A 523 -7.74 20.80 -43.08
N LEU A 524 -8.25 19.94 -42.19
CA LEU A 524 -7.71 18.60 -41.98
C LEU A 524 -7.99 17.73 -43.21
N LYS A 525 -7.08 16.81 -43.51
CA LYS A 525 -7.24 15.88 -44.64
C LYS A 525 -7.39 14.48 -44.08
N PRO A 526 -8.60 13.91 -44.06
CA PRO A 526 -8.76 12.55 -43.58
C PRO A 526 -7.95 11.59 -44.47
N ASP A 527 -7.21 10.70 -43.83
CA ASP A 527 -6.44 9.64 -44.46
C ASP A 527 -7.39 8.46 -44.73
N VAL A 528 -7.80 8.35 -46.00
CA VAL A 528 -8.73 7.30 -46.46
C VAL A 528 -8.16 5.91 -46.22
N PHE A 529 -6.84 5.74 -46.35
CA PHE A 529 -6.19 4.46 -46.14
C PHE A 529 -6.24 4.09 -44.66
N ALA A 530 -5.90 5.02 -43.76
CA ALA A 530 -6.01 4.79 -42.32
C ALA A 530 -7.46 4.48 -41.91
N PHE A 531 -8.45 5.19 -42.48
CA PHE A 531 -9.86 4.91 -42.24
C PHE A 531 -10.24 3.47 -42.62
N LEU A 532 -9.92 3.05 -43.85
CA LEU A 532 -10.20 1.72 -44.37
C LEU A 532 -9.45 0.64 -43.59
N TYR A 533 -8.17 0.86 -43.29
CA TYR A 533 -7.36 -0.06 -42.50
C TYR A 533 -7.98 -0.32 -41.12
N ASN A 534 -8.38 0.75 -40.42
CA ASN A 534 -9.05 0.64 -39.12
C ASN A 534 -10.43 -0.02 -39.21
N LEU A 535 -11.17 0.22 -40.31
CA LEU A 535 -12.46 -0.44 -40.56
C LEU A 535 -12.31 -1.97 -40.64
N GLY A 536 -11.18 -2.47 -41.16
CA GLY A 536 -10.87 -3.90 -41.22
C GLY A 536 -10.27 -4.49 -39.92
N TYR A 537 -9.65 -3.68 -39.07
CA TYR A 537 -8.97 -4.14 -37.84
C TYR A 537 -9.81 -4.08 -36.56
N SER A 538 -10.84 -3.23 -36.52
CA SER A 538 -11.51 -2.92 -35.27
C SER A 538 -12.64 -3.91 -34.98
N ASP A 539 -12.40 -4.82 -34.04
CA ASP A 539 -13.43 -5.65 -33.38
C ASP A 539 -14.56 -4.81 -32.77
N THR A 540 -14.34 -3.50 -32.63
CA THR A 540 -15.24 -2.50 -32.04
C THR A 540 -16.04 -1.67 -33.05
N VAL A 541 -15.92 -1.92 -34.36
CA VAL A 541 -16.75 -1.30 -35.42
C VAL A 541 -18.18 -1.83 -35.31
N THR A 542 -18.92 -1.32 -34.33
CA THR A 542 -20.36 -1.58 -34.18
C THR A 542 -21.13 -0.38 -34.69
N GLY A 543 -22.07 -0.60 -35.61
CA GLY A 543 -23.07 0.40 -35.98
C GLY A 543 -22.80 1.24 -37.23
N TYR A 544 -21.95 0.79 -38.16
CA TYR A 544 -21.92 1.37 -39.52
C TYR A 544 -22.92 0.67 -40.44
N THR A 545 -23.71 1.47 -41.15
CA THR A 545 -24.41 1.02 -42.36
C THR A 545 -23.50 1.09 -43.59
N VAL A 546 -23.75 0.26 -44.61
CA VAL A 546 -23.02 0.35 -45.90
C VAL A 546 -23.12 1.78 -46.46
N ASP A 547 -24.30 2.40 -46.38
CA ASP A 547 -24.51 3.79 -46.80
C ASP A 547 -23.62 4.78 -46.04
N SER A 548 -23.47 4.63 -44.72
CA SER A 548 -22.60 5.52 -43.94
C SER A 548 -21.12 5.38 -44.30
N ILE A 549 -20.65 4.16 -44.61
CA ILE A 549 -19.27 3.94 -45.07
C ILE A 549 -19.08 4.65 -46.41
N PHE A 550 -20.04 4.54 -47.33
CA PHE A 550 -19.96 5.26 -48.61
C PHE A 550 -20.05 6.78 -48.43
N GLU A 551 -20.88 7.29 -47.51
CA GLU A 551 -20.93 8.72 -47.19
C GLU A 551 -19.58 9.21 -46.67
N ILE A 552 -18.93 8.44 -45.79
CA ILE A 552 -17.59 8.76 -45.29
C ILE A 552 -16.56 8.69 -46.43
N LEU A 553 -16.61 7.70 -47.30
CA LEU A 553 -15.71 7.60 -48.45
C LEU A 553 -15.92 8.77 -49.43
N ASP A 554 -17.16 9.17 -49.70
CA ASP A 554 -17.50 10.35 -50.51
C ASP A 554 -17.01 11.65 -49.86
N PHE A 555 -17.14 11.74 -48.54
CA PHE A 555 -16.69 12.90 -47.78
C PHE A 555 -15.16 12.99 -47.73
N CYS A 556 -14.48 11.89 -47.42
CA CYS A 556 -13.04 11.76 -47.53
C CYS A 556 -12.55 12.02 -48.95
N ALA A 557 -13.35 11.66 -49.95
CA ALA A 557 -13.07 11.96 -51.35
C ALA A 557 -13.07 13.46 -51.67
N GLN A 558 -14.05 14.17 -51.15
CA GLN A 558 -14.19 15.60 -51.41
C GLN A 558 -13.14 16.45 -50.68
N HIS A 559 -12.64 15.99 -49.53
CA HIS A 559 -11.84 16.80 -48.61
C HIS A 559 -10.44 16.26 -48.29
N GLY A 560 -10.17 14.98 -48.51
CA GLY A 560 -8.88 14.36 -48.32
C GLY A 560 -8.03 14.36 -49.59
N SER A 561 -6.77 13.94 -49.48
CA SER A 561 -6.04 13.50 -50.67
C SER A 561 -6.55 12.12 -51.06
N LEU A 562 -7.67 12.07 -51.78
CA LEU A 562 -8.00 10.87 -52.55
C LEU A 562 -6.81 10.51 -53.42
N LEU A 563 -6.27 9.30 -53.24
CA LEU A 563 -5.85 8.42 -54.33
C LEU A 563 -4.96 8.96 -55.45
N THR A 564 -4.33 10.12 -55.30
CA THR A 564 -3.48 10.70 -56.36
C THR A 564 -2.11 10.06 -56.44
N THR A 565 -1.73 9.17 -55.52
CA THR A 565 -0.38 8.58 -55.53
C THR A 565 -0.30 7.06 -55.70
N ASN A 566 -1.32 6.25 -55.38
CA ASN A 566 -1.31 4.84 -55.75
C ASN A 566 -2.70 4.18 -55.72
N MET A 567 -3.22 3.76 -56.88
CA MET A 567 -4.46 2.98 -57.00
C MET A 567 -4.34 1.63 -56.27
N GLU A 568 -3.12 1.09 -56.23
CA GLU A 568 -2.76 -0.17 -55.54
C GLU A 568 -3.03 -0.09 -54.03
N ASP A 569 -2.76 1.03 -53.37
CA ASP A 569 -2.95 1.17 -51.91
C ASP A 569 -4.43 1.19 -51.53
N ALA A 570 -5.30 1.81 -52.34
CA ALA A 570 -6.75 1.69 -52.13
C ALA A 570 -7.23 0.27 -52.37
N THR A 571 -6.79 -0.37 -53.45
CA THR A 571 -7.16 -1.76 -53.74
C THR A 571 -6.74 -2.66 -52.59
N ASN A 572 -5.53 -2.50 -52.07
CA ASN A 572 -5.02 -3.24 -50.91
C ASN A 572 -5.83 -2.97 -49.63
N ALA A 573 -6.20 -1.72 -49.35
CA ALA A 573 -7.02 -1.39 -48.17
C ALA A 573 -8.45 -1.93 -48.27
N LEU A 574 -9.05 -1.84 -49.47
CA LEU A 574 -10.38 -2.37 -49.75
C LEU A 574 -10.41 -3.90 -49.71
N GLN A 575 -9.37 -4.54 -50.25
CA GLN A 575 -9.15 -5.99 -50.15
C GLN A 575 -8.94 -6.40 -48.70
N TYR A 576 -8.20 -5.61 -47.92
CA TYR A 576 -8.04 -5.85 -46.49
C TYR A 576 -9.37 -5.82 -45.74
N VAL A 577 -10.17 -4.77 -45.94
CA VAL A 577 -11.53 -4.65 -45.37
C VAL A 577 -12.42 -5.81 -45.79
N PHE A 578 -12.38 -6.20 -47.07
CA PHE A 578 -13.16 -7.31 -47.59
C PHE A 578 -12.75 -8.66 -46.96
N ASN A 579 -11.45 -8.91 -46.82
CA ASN A 579 -10.91 -10.15 -46.27
C ASN A 579 -11.21 -10.28 -44.77
N HIS A 580 -11.23 -9.18 -44.03
CA HIS A 580 -11.46 -9.15 -42.57
C HIS A 580 -12.91 -8.80 -42.20
N TRP A 581 -13.81 -8.69 -43.18
CA TRP A 581 -15.23 -8.32 -42.98
C TRP A 581 -15.99 -9.25 -42.03
N SER A 582 -15.57 -10.52 -41.91
CA SER A 582 -16.18 -11.52 -41.01
C SER A 582 -15.81 -11.34 -39.54
N ASP A 583 -14.71 -10.65 -39.24
CA ASP A 583 -14.24 -10.39 -37.87
C ASP A 583 -14.83 -9.08 -37.30
N ALA A 584 -15.29 -8.18 -38.18
CA ALA A 584 -15.96 -6.93 -37.80
C ALA A 584 -17.40 -7.18 -37.30
N SER A 585 -17.72 -6.63 -36.13
CA SER A 585 -18.97 -6.83 -35.39
C SER A 585 -20.15 -6.00 -35.94
N PHE A 586 -20.50 -6.17 -37.21
CA PHE A 586 -21.65 -5.49 -37.82
C PHE A 586 -22.99 -5.96 -37.23
N VAL A 587 -23.86 -5.00 -36.88
CA VAL A 587 -25.18 -5.23 -36.28
C VAL A 587 -26.20 -5.61 -37.36
N ALA A 588 -26.29 -6.89 -37.79
CA ALA A 588 -27.50 -7.54 -38.34
C ALA A 588 -27.26 -8.93 -38.99
N GLN A 589 -28.36 -9.69 -39.14
CA GLN A 589 -28.52 -11.10 -39.54
C GLN A 589 -28.05 -11.53 -40.94
N ASP A 590 -27.32 -10.72 -41.72
CA ASP A 590 -26.89 -11.11 -43.07
C ASP A 590 -25.57 -10.43 -43.49
N GLN A 591 -24.52 -10.63 -42.68
CA GLN A 591 -23.17 -10.10 -42.94
C GLN A 591 -22.66 -10.41 -44.35
N LYS A 592 -23.07 -11.56 -44.91
CA LYS A 592 -22.72 -11.98 -46.27
C LYS A 592 -23.34 -11.07 -47.34
N LEU A 593 -24.61 -10.66 -47.16
CA LEU A 593 -25.29 -9.77 -48.11
C LEU A 593 -24.64 -8.38 -48.10
N LEU A 594 -24.35 -7.84 -46.91
CA LEU A 594 -23.69 -6.55 -46.74
C LEU A 594 -22.26 -6.53 -47.32
N LYS A 595 -21.51 -7.64 -47.18
CA LYS A 595 -20.18 -7.81 -47.77
C LYS A 595 -20.22 -7.72 -49.30
N HIS A 596 -21.16 -8.44 -49.93
CA HIS A 596 -21.31 -8.42 -51.39
C HIS A 596 -21.84 -7.08 -51.91
N GLU A 597 -22.78 -6.45 -51.20
CA GLU A 597 -23.30 -5.12 -51.54
C GLU A 597 -22.20 -4.04 -51.47
N PHE A 598 -21.39 -4.07 -50.40
CA PHE A 598 -20.25 -3.17 -50.24
C PHE A 598 -19.23 -3.34 -51.37
N ALA A 599 -18.85 -4.58 -51.69
CA ALA A 599 -17.93 -4.87 -52.79
C ALA A 599 -18.47 -4.42 -54.14
N ALA A 600 -19.75 -4.71 -54.44
CA ALA A 600 -20.38 -4.31 -55.71
C ALA A 600 -20.38 -2.78 -55.91
N ARG A 601 -20.73 -2.03 -54.87
CA ARG A 601 -20.76 -0.56 -54.93
C ARG A 601 -19.35 0.06 -55.01
N ILE A 602 -18.32 -0.57 -54.43
CA ILE A 602 -16.93 -0.12 -54.61
C ILE A 602 -16.48 -0.31 -56.05
N LEU A 603 -16.71 -1.51 -56.62
CA LEU A 603 -16.32 -1.82 -57.99
C LEU A 603 -16.99 -0.85 -58.97
N GLU A 604 -18.27 -0.55 -58.75
CA GLU A 604 -19.02 0.44 -59.53
C GLU A 604 -18.48 1.87 -59.35
N LYS A 605 -18.19 2.29 -58.12
CA LYS A 605 -17.78 3.67 -57.81
C LYS A 605 -16.39 4.03 -58.32
N TYR A 606 -15.46 3.06 -58.33
CA TYR A 606 -14.07 3.28 -58.71
C TYR A 606 -13.71 2.72 -60.09
N ASP A 607 -14.69 2.21 -60.84
CA ASP A 607 -14.52 1.61 -62.18
C ASP A 607 -13.45 0.49 -62.20
N ILE A 608 -13.39 -0.31 -61.14
CA ILE A 608 -12.45 -1.43 -61.01
C ILE A 608 -13.08 -2.65 -61.67
N THR A 609 -12.39 -3.22 -62.66
CA THR A 609 -12.89 -4.41 -63.33
C THR A 609 -12.74 -5.64 -62.43
N LEU A 610 -13.68 -6.60 -62.51
CA LEU A 610 -13.63 -7.82 -61.71
C LEU A 610 -12.30 -8.60 -61.94
N GLU A 611 -11.73 -8.52 -63.13
CA GLU A 611 -10.46 -9.17 -63.50
C GLU A 611 -9.25 -8.57 -62.74
N GLU A 612 -9.23 -7.26 -62.50
CA GLU A 612 -8.18 -6.56 -61.74
C GLU A 612 -8.24 -6.89 -60.24
N ALA A 613 -9.44 -7.13 -59.71
CA ALA A 613 -9.65 -7.55 -58.31
C ALA A 613 -9.30 -9.04 -58.06
N THR A 614 -9.21 -9.87 -59.11
CA THR A 614 -9.09 -11.34 -59.01
C THR A 614 -7.67 -11.91 -59.08
N ASN A 615 -6.62 -11.08 -59.08
CA ASN A 615 -5.24 -11.60 -59.14
C ASN A 615 -4.76 -12.30 -57.85
N GLU A 616 -5.54 -12.28 -56.77
CA GLU A 616 -5.35 -13.14 -55.60
C GLU A 616 -6.65 -13.87 -55.22
N ASN A 617 -6.58 -15.20 -55.14
CA ASN A 617 -7.68 -16.19 -55.18
C ASN A 617 -8.72 -16.18 -54.03
N GLU A 618 -8.98 -15.08 -53.33
CA GLU A 618 -9.91 -15.06 -52.17
C GLU A 618 -11.05 -14.03 -52.23
N PHE A 619 -11.20 -13.29 -53.34
CA PHE A 619 -12.19 -12.20 -53.42
C PHE A 619 -13.65 -12.63 -53.73
N ILE A 620 -13.95 -13.92 -53.94
CA ILE A 620 -15.32 -14.43 -54.25
C ILE A 620 -15.90 -15.24 -53.10
#